data_AF-F4HKR6-F1
#
_entry.id   AF-F4HKR6-F1
#
_cell.length_a   1.000
_cell.length_b   1.000
_cell.length_c   1.000
_cell.angle_alpha   90.00
_cell.angle_beta   90.00
_cell.angle_gamma   90.00
#
_symmetry.space_group_name_H-M   'P 1'
#
loop_
_entity.id
_entity.type
_entity.pdbx_description
1 polymer ?
#
loop_
_entity_poly.entity_id
_entity_poly.type
_entity_poly.pdbx_seq_one_letter_code
_entity_poly.pdbx_strand_id
1 'polypeptide(L)'
;MRKAFTVILLILLTSSLGCLSSNTPTQTKTESWLEGLEKEKFHFYMFGVNTCPHCQKMKRLLPEYYGNGSLTFYELRENKKAYEFYLNFATTLKITGVPLIGIFYDNKLYAIVEGEIDPKVIPRIVKEAMKDNGVILIISSGQFIIPGNETKIIGNLTSWFKLGEQ
;
A
#
# COMPACT_ATOMS: atom_id res chain seq x y z
N MET A 1 50.62 -30.88 -60.57
CA MET A 1 49.20 -30.49 -60.44
C MET A 1 48.82 -30.64 -58.98
N ARG A 2 48.29 -29.57 -58.37
CA ARG A 2 48.10 -29.43 -56.92
C ARG A 2 46.60 -29.44 -56.62
N LYS A 3 46.26 -30.06 -55.48
CA LYS A 3 45.00 -29.97 -54.71
C LYS A 3 43.93 -31.00 -55.09
N ALA A 4 43.28 -31.70 -54.17
CA ALA A 4 43.37 -31.69 -52.71
C ALA A 4 42.84 -33.01 -52.15
N PHE A 5 43.41 -33.40 -51.01
CA PHE A 5 43.08 -34.54 -50.18
C PHE A 5 41.63 -34.49 -49.67
N THR A 6 40.91 -35.61 -49.77
CA THR A 6 39.68 -35.88 -49.04
C THR A 6 40.03 -36.77 -47.84
N VAL A 7 39.97 -36.20 -46.63
CA VAL A 7 40.20 -36.90 -45.35
C VAL A 7 38.85 -37.10 -44.66
N ILE A 8 38.32 -38.32 -44.79
CA ILE A 8 38.01 -39.29 -43.71
C ILE A 8 37.74 -38.72 -42.30
N LEU A 9 36.46 -38.83 -41.89
CA LEU A 9 35.96 -39.72 -40.80
C LEU A 9 35.93 -39.24 -39.32
N LEU A 10 34.71 -39.33 -38.74
CA LEU A 10 34.31 -39.56 -37.33
C LEU A 10 34.84 -38.56 -36.26
N ILE A 11 34.19 -38.16 -35.17
CA ILE A 11 33.29 -38.73 -34.16
C ILE A 11 32.70 -37.47 -33.41
N LEU A 12 31.47 -37.33 -32.92
CA LEU A 12 30.93 -37.75 -31.61
C LEU A 12 29.60 -37.00 -31.42
N LEU A 13 28.51 -37.75 -31.26
CA LEU A 13 27.25 -37.25 -30.71
C LEU A 13 27.43 -37.14 -29.20
N THR A 14 27.47 -35.91 -28.68
CA THR A 14 27.23 -35.64 -27.26
C THR A 14 25.99 -34.76 -27.12
N SER A 15 24.96 -35.37 -26.56
CA SER A 15 23.70 -34.76 -26.15
C SER A 15 23.93 -33.82 -24.96
N SER A 16 23.84 -32.51 -25.17
CA SER A 16 23.48 -31.58 -24.10
C SER A 16 21.97 -31.37 -24.13
N LEU A 17 21.28 -31.95 -23.15
CA LEU A 17 19.95 -31.49 -22.74
C LEU A 17 20.11 -30.06 -22.21
N GLY A 18 19.99 -29.09 -23.12
CA GLY A 18 19.68 -27.73 -22.75
C GLY A 18 18.21 -27.69 -22.36
N CYS A 19 17.91 -27.66 -21.06
CA CYS A 19 16.63 -27.20 -20.57
C CYS A 19 16.44 -25.76 -21.06
N LEU A 20 15.70 -25.60 -22.16
CA LEU A 20 15.09 -24.34 -22.53
C LEU A 20 14.08 -24.01 -21.43
N SER A 21 14.57 -23.37 -20.37
CA SER A 21 13.73 -22.67 -19.41
C SER A 21 13.04 -21.57 -20.21
N SER A 22 11.82 -21.83 -20.65
CA SER A 22 10.93 -20.82 -21.20
C SER A 22 10.64 -19.84 -20.07
N ASN A 23 11.49 -18.81 -19.96
CA ASN A 23 11.16 -17.57 -19.26
C ASN A 23 9.97 -16.97 -20.00
N THR A 24 8.78 -17.45 -19.65
CA THR A 24 7.55 -16.73 -19.93
C THR A 24 7.70 -15.43 -19.15
N PRO A 25 7.80 -14.26 -19.80
CA PRO A 25 7.72 -13.01 -19.07
C PRO A 25 6.34 -13.01 -18.46
N THR A 26 6.26 -13.10 -17.14
CA THR A 26 5.04 -12.79 -16.40
C THR A 26 4.69 -11.37 -16.79
N GLN A 27 3.76 -11.22 -17.74
CA GLN A 27 3.12 -9.96 -18.04
C GLN A 27 2.35 -9.60 -16.77
N THR A 28 2.97 -8.79 -15.91
CA THR A 28 2.27 -8.10 -14.84
C THR A 28 1.15 -7.33 -15.52
N LYS A 29 -0.08 -7.85 -15.41
CA LYS A 29 -1.27 -7.19 -15.89
C LYS A 29 -1.35 -5.89 -15.09
N THR A 30 -0.90 -4.78 -15.68
CA THR A 30 -0.95 -3.48 -15.03
C THR A 30 -2.39 -3.21 -14.65
N GLU A 31 -2.67 -3.24 -13.36
CA GLU A 31 -4.00 -3.00 -12.85
C GLU A 31 -4.31 -1.52 -13.06
N SER A 32 -5.18 -1.21 -14.04
CA SER A 32 -5.45 0.18 -14.45
C SER A 32 -5.93 1.07 -13.30
N TRP A 33 -6.55 0.47 -12.27
CA TRP A 33 -7.03 1.16 -11.08
C TRP A 33 -5.92 1.66 -10.15
N LEU A 34 -4.67 1.21 -10.34
CA LEU A 34 -3.52 1.66 -9.56
C LEU A 34 -2.97 3.03 -9.99
N GLU A 35 -3.44 3.62 -11.09
CA GLU A 35 -3.03 4.96 -11.53
C GLU A 35 -1.50 5.13 -11.70
N GLY A 36 -0.83 4.03 -12.08
CA GLY A 36 0.63 3.96 -12.24
C GLY A 36 1.42 3.88 -10.93
N LEU A 37 0.76 3.68 -9.79
CA LEU A 37 1.40 3.41 -8.50
C LEU A 37 1.67 1.92 -8.32
N GLU A 38 2.70 1.58 -7.54
CA GLU A 38 3.04 0.20 -7.20
C GLU A 38 2.24 -0.24 -5.97
N LYS A 39 1.54 -1.37 -6.08
CA LYS A 39 0.65 -1.88 -5.03
C LYS A 39 1.39 -2.15 -3.72
N GLU A 40 2.61 -2.65 -3.81
CA GLU A 40 3.45 -3.08 -2.68
C GLU A 40 3.97 -1.89 -1.85
N LYS A 41 3.89 -0.67 -2.37
CA LYS A 41 4.28 0.56 -1.66
C LYS A 41 3.18 1.10 -0.76
N PHE A 42 1.96 0.58 -0.87
CA PHE A 42 0.86 0.98 0.01
C PHE A 42 0.95 0.30 1.37
N HIS A 43 0.69 1.07 2.41
CA HIS A 43 0.45 0.56 3.75
C HIS A 43 -0.70 1.30 4.41
N PHE A 44 -1.48 0.60 5.21
CA PHE A 44 -2.65 1.11 5.89
C PHE A 44 -2.48 0.90 7.39
N TYR A 45 -2.58 1.98 8.15
CA TYR A 45 -2.70 1.91 9.60
C TYR A 45 -4.15 2.20 9.97
N MET A 46 -4.80 1.26 10.64
CA MET A 46 -6.23 1.36 10.91
C MET A 46 -6.53 1.18 12.40
N PHE A 47 -7.14 2.19 13.01
CA PHE A 47 -7.75 2.08 14.33
C PHE A 47 -9.19 1.61 14.19
N GLY A 48 -9.59 0.64 15.01
CA GLY A 48 -10.97 0.19 15.03
C GLY A 48 -11.26 -0.80 16.14
N VAL A 49 -12.45 -1.39 16.08
CA VAL A 49 -12.87 -2.45 17.01
C VAL A 49 -13.34 -3.69 16.27
N ASN A 50 -13.00 -4.86 16.78
CA ASN A 50 -13.27 -6.16 16.17
C ASN A 50 -14.77 -6.46 16.04
N THR A 51 -15.61 -5.79 16.81
CA THR A 51 -17.07 -5.93 16.74
C THR A 51 -17.74 -4.98 15.75
N CYS A 52 -16.99 -4.03 15.16
CA CYS A 52 -17.53 -3.07 14.20
C CYS A 52 -17.58 -3.67 12.78
N PRO A 53 -18.76 -3.78 12.15
CA PRO A 53 -18.89 -4.31 10.79
C PRO A 53 -18.07 -3.54 9.74
N HIS A 54 -18.02 -2.21 9.85
CA HIS A 54 -17.24 -1.35 8.96
C HIS A 54 -15.73 -1.62 9.09
N CYS A 55 -15.24 -1.79 10.33
CA CYS A 55 -13.84 -2.18 10.56
C CYS A 55 -13.55 -3.55 9.95
N GLN A 56 -14.42 -4.55 10.17
CA GLN A 56 -14.23 -5.90 9.62
C GLN A 56 -14.21 -5.91 8.09
N LYS A 57 -15.08 -5.12 7.45
CA LYS A 57 -15.08 -4.97 6.00
C LYS A 57 -13.74 -4.40 5.50
N MET A 58 -13.24 -3.32 6.10
CA MET A 58 -11.97 -2.73 5.70
C MET A 58 -10.76 -3.62 6.02
N LYS A 59 -10.79 -4.37 7.14
CA LYS A 59 -9.77 -5.38 7.50
C LYS A 59 -9.62 -6.45 6.44
N ARG A 60 -10.71 -6.79 5.73
CA ARG A 60 -10.72 -7.76 4.64
C ARG A 60 -10.32 -7.12 3.31
N LEU A 61 -10.95 -6.00 2.95
CA LEU A 61 -10.81 -5.42 1.62
C LEU A 61 -9.42 -4.82 1.36
N LEU A 62 -8.79 -4.15 2.33
CA LEU A 62 -7.48 -3.54 2.10
C LEU A 62 -6.42 -4.62 1.78
N PRO A 63 -6.27 -5.70 2.57
CA PRO A 63 -5.32 -6.76 2.22
C PRO A 63 -5.68 -7.53 0.94
N GLU A 64 -6.97 -7.71 0.63
CA GLU A 64 -7.42 -8.35 -0.62
C GLU A 64 -6.90 -7.57 -1.84
N TYR A 65 -6.97 -6.24 -1.79
CA TYR A 65 -6.56 -5.37 -2.88
C TYR A 65 -5.08 -5.01 -2.89
N TYR A 66 -4.42 -4.95 -1.73
CA TYR A 66 -3.05 -4.43 -1.59
C TYR A 66 -2.03 -5.45 -1.08
N GLY A 67 -2.47 -6.67 -0.77
CA GLY A 67 -1.64 -7.76 -0.29
C GLY A 67 -1.73 -7.93 1.23
N ASN A 68 -1.48 -9.15 1.71
CA ASN A 68 -1.70 -9.54 3.11
C ASN A 68 -0.91 -8.69 4.14
N GLY A 69 0.24 -8.15 3.76
CA GLY A 69 1.08 -7.31 4.63
C GLY A 69 0.73 -5.83 4.65
N SER A 70 -0.23 -5.39 3.82
CA SER A 70 -0.53 -3.97 3.63
C SER A 70 -1.27 -3.30 4.79
N LEU A 71 -1.77 -4.06 5.78
CA LEU A 71 -2.60 -3.52 6.86
C LEU A 71 -2.02 -3.82 8.24
N THR A 72 -1.83 -2.75 9.01
CA THR A 72 -1.70 -2.81 10.46
C THR A 72 -3.02 -2.39 11.10
N PHE A 73 -3.67 -3.32 11.80
CA PHE A 73 -4.91 -3.05 12.52
C PHE A 73 -4.65 -2.91 14.02
N TYR A 74 -5.11 -1.81 14.60
CA TYR A 74 -5.06 -1.55 16.03
C TYR A 74 -6.45 -1.71 16.66
N GLU A 75 -6.59 -2.76 17.47
CA GLU A 75 -7.80 -3.01 18.25
C GLU A 75 -7.87 -2.08 19.47
N LEU A 76 -8.79 -1.11 19.44
CA LEU A 76 -8.85 -0.05 20.44
C LEU A 76 -9.25 -0.55 21.83
N ARG A 77 -10.00 -1.65 21.95
CA ARG A 77 -10.42 -2.18 23.25
C ARG A 77 -9.33 -2.96 23.96
N GLU A 78 -8.35 -3.47 23.22
CA GLU A 78 -7.31 -4.37 23.73
C GLU A 78 -5.94 -3.69 23.75
N ASN A 79 -5.76 -2.58 23.02
CA ASN A 79 -4.50 -1.84 22.95
C ASN A 79 -4.64 -0.41 23.50
N LYS A 80 -4.26 -0.25 24.77
CA LYS A 80 -4.31 1.05 25.48
C LYS A 80 -3.51 2.15 24.75
N LYS A 81 -2.31 1.82 24.25
CA LYS A 81 -1.45 2.79 23.54
C LYS A 81 -2.13 3.26 22.25
N ALA A 82 -2.72 2.34 21.49
CA ALA A 82 -3.49 2.70 20.30
C ALA A 82 -4.71 3.55 20.64
N TYR A 83 -5.42 3.25 21.73
CA TYR A 83 -6.53 4.07 22.20
C TYR A 83 -6.10 5.51 22.55
N GLU A 84 -4.97 5.69 23.23
CA GLU A 84 -4.42 7.02 23.54
C GLU A 84 -4.08 7.82 22.27
N PHE A 85 -3.46 7.19 21.27
CA PHE A 85 -3.21 7.85 19.98
C PHE A 85 -4.50 8.14 19.21
N TYR A 86 -5.48 7.24 19.26
CA TYR A 86 -6.81 7.49 18.68
C TYR A 86 -7.47 8.73 19.28
N LEU A 87 -7.36 8.95 20.60
CA LEU A 87 -7.90 10.15 21.26
C LEU A 87 -7.24 11.45 20.76
N ASN A 88 -5.98 11.41 20.34
CA ASN A 88 -5.34 12.56 19.71
C ASN A 88 -6.03 12.92 18.39
N PHE A 89 -6.34 11.93 17.56
CA PHE A 89 -7.11 12.14 16.33
C PHE A 89 -8.52 12.68 16.62
N ALA A 90 -9.23 12.08 17.57
CA ALA A 90 -10.56 12.53 17.98
C ALA A 90 -10.55 14.00 18.44
N THR A 91 -9.51 14.42 19.17
CA THR A 91 -9.39 15.79 19.68
C THR A 91 -9.00 16.78 18.58
N THR A 92 -7.99 16.43 17.77
CA THR A 92 -7.39 17.31 16.77
C THR A 92 -8.22 17.41 15.49
N LEU A 93 -8.67 16.29 14.94
CA LEU A 93 -9.41 16.23 13.67
C LEU A 93 -10.92 16.09 13.85
N LYS A 94 -11.41 16.00 15.10
CA LYS A 94 -12.83 15.78 15.42
C LYS A 94 -13.38 14.47 14.85
N ILE A 95 -12.54 13.43 14.82
CA ILE A 95 -12.97 12.06 14.51
C ILE A 95 -13.96 11.58 15.57
N THR A 96 -15.06 10.99 15.14
CA THR A 96 -16.13 10.52 16.02
C THR A 96 -16.36 9.01 15.94
N GLY A 97 -15.84 8.34 14.91
CA GLY A 97 -16.08 6.95 14.63
C GLY A 97 -14.87 6.16 14.12
N VAL A 98 -15.13 4.88 13.85
CA VAL A 98 -14.17 3.90 13.35
C VAL A 98 -14.76 3.12 12.16
N PRO A 99 -13.93 2.59 11.24
CA PRO A 99 -12.47 2.64 11.25
C PRO A 99 -11.89 4.03 10.96
N LEU A 100 -10.77 4.37 11.59
CA LEU A 100 -9.93 5.50 11.20
C LEU A 100 -8.70 4.95 10.48
N ILE A 101 -8.50 5.32 9.23
CA ILE A 101 -7.52 4.73 8.32
C ILE A 101 -6.52 5.80 7.89
N GLY A 102 -5.24 5.58 8.14
CA GLY A 102 -4.13 6.31 7.54
C GLY A 102 -3.67 5.57 6.28
N ILE A 103 -3.69 6.25 5.15
CA ILE A 103 -3.25 5.75 3.84
C ILE A 103 -1.82 6.23 3.61
N PHE A 104 -0.89 5.28 3.63
CA PHE A 104 0.52 5.52 3.40
C PHE A 104 0.93 4.97 2.03
N TYR A 105 1.82 5.70 1.37
CA TYR A 105 2.50 5.24 0.17
C TYR A 105 3.98 5.57 0.31
N ASP A 106 4.84 4.57 0.13
CA ASP A 106 6.29 4.70 0.31
C ASP A 106 6.65 5.33 1.67
N ASN A 107 6.02 4.81 2.73
CA ASN A 107 6.17 5.22 4.13
C ASN A 107 5.74 6.68 4.45
N LYS A 108 5.13 7.40 3.50
CA LYS A 108 4.60 8.76 3.68
C LYS A 108 3.07 8.75 3.76
N LEU A 109 2.51 9.50 4.72
CA LEU A 109 1.06 9.69 4.86
C LEU A 109 0.53 10.59 3.74
N TYR A 110 -0.52 10.15 3.05
CA TYR A 110 -1.16 10.90 1.97
C TYR A 110 -2.66 11.13 2.18
N ALA A 111 -3.33 10.28 2.94
CA ALA A 111 -4.72 10.51 3.28
C ALA A 111 -5.12 9.92 4.63
N ILE A 112 -6.14 10.52 5.24
CA ILE A 112 -6.81 10.03 6.43
C ILE A 112 -8.29 9.88 6.12
N VAL A 113 -8.84 8.70 6.39
CA VAL A 113 -10.24 8.39 6.13
C VAL A 113 -10.91 7.92 7.41
N GLU A 114 -12.05 8.52 7.73
CA GLU A 114 -12.99 8.01 8.75
C GLU A 114 -14.11 7.22 8.04
N GLY A 115 -14.23 5.94 8.35
CA GLY A 115 -15.23 5.05 7.77
C GLY A 115 -14.71 4.15 6.65
N GLU A 116 -15.64 3.67 5.82
CA GLU A 116 -15.33 2.76 4.71
C GLU A 116 -14.86 3.53 3.47
N ILE A 117 -13.99 2.90 2.69
CA ILE A 117 -13.55 3.42 1.40
C ILE A 117 -13.40 2.28 0.40
N ASP A 118 -13.78 2.50 -0.86
CA ASP A 118 -13.50 1.55 -1.93
C ASP A 118 -11.98 1.49 -2.17
N PRO A 119 -11.31 0.33 -2.03
CA PRO A 119 -9.88 0.21 -2.28
C PRO A 119 -9.45 0.74 -3.65
N LYS A 120 -10.30 0.65 -4.69
CA LYS A 120 -9.94 1.07 -6.04
C LYS A 120 -9.80 2.59 -6.22
N VAL A 121 -10.39 3.41 -5.34
CA VAL A 121 -10.25 4.89 -5.42
C VAL A 121 -9.04 5.42 -4.65
N ILE A 122 -8.45 4.62 -3.76
CA ILE A 122 -7.29 5.02 -2.95
C ILE A 122 -6.09 5.49 -3.79
N PRO A 123 -5.69 4.83 -4.91
CA PRO A 123 -4.55 5.28 -5.70
C PRO A 123 -4.75 6.68 -6.29
N ARG A 124 -5.99 6.97 -6.74
CA ARG A 124 -6.36 8.31 -7.20
C ARG A 124 -6.26 9.34 -6.08
N ILE A 125 -6.72 9.03 -4.87
CA ILE A 125 -6.60 9.93 -3.71
C ILE A 125 -5.13 10.23 -3.40
N VAL A 126 -4.26 9.21 -3.40
CA VAL A 126 -2.82 9.40 -3.20
C VAL A 126 -2.22 10.29 -4.29
N LYS A 127 -2.61 10.11 -5.56
CA LYS A 127 -2.14 10.95 -6.67
C LYS A 127 -2.56 12.41 -6.52
N GLU A 128 -3.80 12.69 -6.10
CA GLU A 128 -4.25 14.06 -5.84
C GLU A 128 -3.48 14.67 -4.65
N ALA A 129 -3.28 13.91 -3.57
CA ALA A 129 -2.48 14.38 -2.43
C ALA A 129 -1.02 14.67 -2.80
N MET A 130 -0.41 13.87 -3.70
CA MET A 130 0.91 14.14 -4.27
C MET A 130 0.95 15.44 -5.07
N LYS A 131 -0.07 15.68 -5.91
CA LYS A 131 -0.18 16.86 -6.75
C LYS A 131 -0.33 18.14 -5.93
N ASP A 132 -1.17 18.08 -4.89
CA ASP A 132 -1.43 19.22 -4.01
C ASP A 132 -0.38 19.37 -2.90
N ASN A 133 0.63 18.49 -2.88
CA ASN A 133 1.68 18.41 -1.87
C ASN A 133 1.10 18.48 -0.45
N GLY A 134 0.18 17.57 -0.11
CA GLY A 134 -0.53 17.60 1.17
C GLY A 134 -1.05 16.25 1.62
N VAL A 135 -1.90 16.27 2.65
CA VAL A 135 -2.63 15.11 3.17
C VAL A 135 -4.12 15.37 3.03
N ILE A 136 -4.83 14.49 2.32
CA ILE A 136 -6.28 14.57 2.15
C ILE A 136 -6.99 14.00 3.38
N LEU A 137 -7.96 14.71 3.91
CA LEU A 137 -8.86 14.24 4.96
C LEU A 137 -10.22 13.93 4.34
N ILE A 138 -10.75 12.73 4.56
CA ILE A 138 -12.13 12.35 4.23
C ILE A 138 -12.77 11.88 5.53
N ILE A 139 -13.42 12.78 6.22
CA ILE A 139 -13.92 12.56 7.59
C ILE A 139 -15.38 12.98 7.70
N SER A 140 -16.05 12.61 8.80
CA SER A 140 -17.47 12.90 9.02
C SER A 140 -17.84 14.39 8.91
N SER A 141 -16.90 15.28 9.22
CA SER A 141 -17.08 16.74 9.12
C SER A 141 -16.85 17.30 7.71
N GLY A 142 -16.36 16.51 6.76
CA GLY A 142 -16.15 16.91 5.37
C GLY A 142 -14.85 16.41 4.76
N GLN A 143 -14.51 17.00 3.61
CA GLN A 143 -13.28 16.70 2.87
C GLN A 143 -12.37 17.92 2.87
N PHE A 144 -11.11 17.73 3.24
CA PHE A 144 -10.14 18.80 3.42
C PHE A 144 -8.76 18.39 2.93
N ILE A 145 -7.87 19.38 2.77
CA ILE A 145 -6.45 19.14 2.51
C ILE A 145 -5.67 19.83 3.63
N ILE A 146 -4.77 19.09 4.27
CA ILE A 146 -3.71 19.66 5.11
C ILE A 146 -2.54 19.98 4.18
N PRO A 147 -2.16 21.25 3.98
CA PRO A 147 -1.04 21.60 3.11
C PRO A 147 0.28 21.02 3.64
N GLY A 148 1.18 20.61 2.74
CA GLY A 148 2.44 19.94 3.11
C GLY A 148 3.44 20.80 3.86
N ASN A 149 3.25 22.12 3.89
CA ASN A 149 4.03 23.02 4.74
C ASN A 149 3.61 22.96 6.22
N GLU A 150 2.47 22.37 6.55
CA GLU A 150 2.02 22.07 7.92
C GLU A 150 2.76 20.85 8.50
N THR A 151 4.08 20.87 8.41
CA THR A 151 4.98 19.74 8.71
C THR A 151 4.81 19.21 10.13
N LYS A 152 4.54 20.09 11.10
CA LYS A 152 4.31 19.71 12.50
C LYS A 152 3.03 18.87 12.66
N ILE A 153 1.93 19.31 12.04
CA ILE A 153 0.65 18.60 12.11
C ILE A 153 0.78 17.26 11.39
N ILE A 154 1.33 17.25 10.17
CA ILE A 154 1.52 16.02 9.38
C ILE A 154 2.46 15.05 10.10
N GLY A 155 3.54 15.55 10.70
CA GLY A 155 4.47 14.74 11.49
C GLY A 155 3.80 14.09 12.71
N ASN A 156 2.97 14.85 13.43
CA ASN A 156 2.19 14.31 14.54
C ASN A 156 1.22 13.21 14.07
N LEU A 157 0.42 13.48 13.03
CA LEU A 157 -0.55 12.52 12.48
C LEU A 157 0.15 11.23 12.01
N THR A 158 1.28 11.38 11.32
CA THR A 158 2.13 10.26 10.87
C THR A 158 2.61 9.43 12.05
N SER A 159 3.17 10.09 13.07
CA SER A 159 3.66 9.45 14.29
C SER A 159 2.55 8.71 15.03
N TRP A 160 1.37 9.31 15.15
CA TRP A 160 0.24 8.69 15.85
C TRP A 160 -0.25 7.43 15.16
N PHE A 161 -0.32 7.41 13.82
CA PHE A 161 -0.63 6.19 13.06
C PHE A 161 0.40 5.09 13.27
N LYS A 162 1.66 5.42 13.53
CA LYS A 162 2.72 4.46 13.85
C LYS A 162 2.91 4.22 15.35
N LEU A 163 1.96 4.65 16.18
CA LEU A 163 2.05 4.57 17.65
C LEU A 163 3.35 5.17 18.23
N GLY A 164 3.87 6.24 17.62
CA GLY A 164 5.11 6.90 18.05
C GLY A 164 6.40 6.31 17.49
N GLU A 165 6.32 5.25 16.69
CA GLU A 165 7.49 4.66 16.01
C GLU A 165 7.87 5.50 14.79
N GLN A 166 9.18 5.74 14.59
CA GLN A 166 9.73 6.54 13.48
C GLN A 166 10.25 5.64 12.37
#